data_AF-A0A9Q5CK98-F1
#
_entry.id   AF-A0A9Q5CK98-F1
#
_cell.length_a   1.000
_cell.length_b   1.000
_cell.length_c   1.000
_cell.angle_alpha   90.00
_cell.angle_beta   90.00
_cell.angle_gamma   90.00
#
_symmetry.space_group_name_H-M   'P 1'
#
loop_
_entity.id
_entity.type
_entity.pdbx_description
1 polymer ?
#
loop_
_entity_poly.entity_id
_entity_poly.type
_entity_poly.pdbx_seq_one_letter_code
_entity_poly.pdbx_strand_id
1 'polypeptide(L)'
;MSSANTGGAIPALTADCQACMGICCVAPSFEKSAEFALSKPALTPCPHLTDRDRCKIYRNLEWHGFSACEKFDCKGAGQYLTQVVYPGKSWRDTPEQKAAMAESYRRLRRVHDLLEIFTLAKSLPLDADQEAARQAALSSLIPEEGWSEESLKRSEADGLFGRLQTVLATFRSAYARKP
;
A
#
# COMPACT_ATOMS: atom_id res chain seq x y z
N MET A 1 4.25 -16.65 -21.01
CA MET A 1 2.95 -16.31 -20.39
C MET A 1 2.83 -17.16 -19.14
N SER A 2 3.23 -16.64 -17.99
CA SER A 2 3.13 -17.36 -16.71
C SER A 2 2.21 -16.53 -15.84
N SER A 3 0.99 -17.03 -15.61
CA SER A 3 0.06 -16.48 -14.63
C SER A 3 0.71 -16.65 -13.26
N ALA A 4 1.33 -15.59 -12.73
CA ALA A 4 1.78 -15.58 -11.35
C ALA A 4 0.52 -15.44 -10.49
N ASN A 5 -0.08 -16.57 -10.13
CA ASN A 5 -1.11 -16.61 -9.11
C ASN A 5 -0.41 -16.32 -7.76
N THR A 6 -0.33 -15.04 -7.39
CA THR A 6 0.20 -14.57 -6.10
C THR A 6 -0.82 -14.66 -4.96
N GLY A 7 -2.00 -15.21 -5.21
CA GLY A 7 -3.00 -15.39 -4.17
C GLY A 7 -2.55 -16.40 -3.11
N GLY A 8 -2.84 -16.09 -1.85
CA GLY A 8 -2.51 -16.94 -0.71
C GLY A 8 -1.08 -16.82 -0.13
N ALA A 9 -0.20 -15.97 -0.69
CA ALA A 9 1.13 -15.69 -0.11
C ALA A 9 1.32 -14.20 0.21
N ILE A 10 2.11 -13.89 1.24
CA ILE A 10 2.49 -12.49 1.54
C ILE A 10 3.27 -11.94 0.34
N PRO A 11 2.81 -10.84 -0.30
CA PRO A 11 3.53 -10.23 -1.41
C PRO A 11 4.84 -9.61 -0.93
N ALA A 12 5.76 -9.33 -1.86
CA ALA A 12 6.97 -8.56 -1.53
C ALA A 12 6.59 -7.19 -0.95
N LEU A 13 6.93 -6.95 0.32
CA LEU A 13 6.65 -5.70 1.04
C LEU A 13 7.73 -4.64 0.80
N THR A 14 8.25 -4.58 -0.41
CA THR A 14 9.28 -3.63 -0.85
C THR A 14 8.81 -3.01 -2.14
N ALA A 15 8.95 -1.69 -2.28
CA ALA A 15 8.56 -1.01 -3.52
C ALA A 15 9.42 -1.46 -4.71
N ASP A 16 8.76 -1.86 -5.80
CA ASP A 16 9.37 -1.99 -7.12
C ASP A 16 8.71 -0.98 -8.06
N CYS A 17 9.30 0.22 -8.12
CA CYS A 17 8.83 1.28 -9.00
C CYS A 17 9.03 0.98 -10.50
N GLN A 18 9.77 -0.07 -10.88
CA GLN A 18 9.89 -0.47 -12.29
C GLN A 18 8.69 -1.27 -12.76
N ALA A 19 8.03 -2.00 -11.85
CA ALA A 19 6.83 -2.78 -12.11
C ALA A 19 5.52 -2.02 -11.81
N CYS A 20 5.60 -0.73 -11.49
CA CYS A 20 4.50 0.14 -11.07
C CYS A 20 4.16 1.20 -12.14
N MET A 21 2.89 1.60 -12.23
CA MET A 21 2.43 2.74 -13.05
C MET A 21 2.58 4.12 -12.37
N GLY A 22 3.49 4.27 -11.40
CA GLY A 22 3.79 5.57 -10.77
C GLY A 22 2.63 6.20 -9.97
N ILE A 23 1.64 5.39 -9.56
CA ILE A 23 0.38 5.88 -8.96
C ILE A 23 0.58 6.71 -7.68
N CYS A 24 1.65 6.45 -6.92
CA CYS A 24 1.99 7.22 -5.72
C CYS A 24 2.37 8.69 -6.02
N CYS A 25 2.81 9.00 -7.24
CA CYS A 25 3.08 10.36 -7.71
C CYS A 25 1.83 11.08 -8.24
N VAL A 26 0.70 10.37 -8.34
CA VAL A 26 -0.55 10.88 -8.93
C VAL A 26 -1.65 11.00 -7.87
N ALA A 27 -1.89 9.92 -7.11
CA ALA A 27 -3.03 9.79 -6.22
C ALA A 27 -3.10 10.84 -5.10
N PRO A 28 -2.07 11.02 -4.24
CA PRO A 28 -2.18 11.91 -3.09
C PRO A 28 -2.14 13.38 -3.49
N SER A 29 -2.82 14.25 -2.74
CA SER A 29 -2.54 15.68 -2.72
C SER A 29 -1.38 15.99 -1.78
N PHE A 30 -0.74 17.14 -1.99
CA PHE A 30 0.14 17.75 -1.00
C PHE A 30 0.18 19.27 -1.19
N GLU A 31 0.42 19.99 -0.10
CA GLU A 31 0.60 21.44 -0.11
C GLU A 31 2.07 21.79 0.03
N LYS A 32 2.45 22.94 -0.56
CA LYS A 32 3.79 23.48 -0.42
C LYS A 32 4.13 23.65 1.07
N SER A 33 5.27 23.09 1.47
CA SER A 33 5.72 23.05 2.87
C SER A 33 7.25 22.92 2.92
N ALA A 34 7.81 22.70 4.11
CA ALA A 34 9.22 22.36 4.28
C ALA A 34 9.61 21.03 3.59
N GLU A 35 8.64 20.14 3.36
CA GLU A 35 8.88 18.83 2.77
C GLU A 35 8.42 18.71 1.30
N PHE A 36 7.73 19.74 0.78
CA PHE A 36 7.24 19.82 -0.59
C PHE A 36 7.46 21.22 -1.20
N ALA A 37 8.26 21.30 -2.26
CA ALA A 37 8.58 22.56 -2.94
C ALA A 37 7.40 23.23 -3.66
N LEU A 38 6.32 22.48 -3.91
CA LEU A 38 5.12 22.93 -4.62
C LEU A 38 3.86 22.28 -4.05
N SER A 39 2.70 22.89 -4.30
CA SER A 39 1.40 22.27 -4.06
C SER A 39 0.94 21.46 -5.28
N LYS A 40 0.24 20.35 -5.04
CA LYS A 40 -0.32 19.49 -6.08
C LYS A 40 -1.67 18.93 -5.60
N PRO A 41 -2.77 19.16 -6.34
CA PRO A 41 -4.04 18.50 -6.03
C PRO A 41 -3.94 16.96 -6.14
N ALA A 42 -4.90 16.28 -5.51
CA ALA A 42 -5.07 14.84 -5.69
C ALA A 42 -5.37 14.53 -7.16
N LEU A 43 -5.03 13.33 -7.61
CA LEU A 43 -5.24 12.86 -8.99
C LEU A 43 -4.55 13.69 -10.09
N THR A 44 -3.69 14.63 -9.71
CA THR A 44 -2.84 15.40 -10.63
C THR A 44 -1.45 14.76 -10.66
N PRO A 45 -0.90 14.39 -11.84
CA PRO A 45 0.46 13.87 -11.93
C PRO A 45 1.49 14.87 -11.41
N CYS A 46 2.44 14.41 -10.59
CA CYS A 46 3.60 15.20 -10.21
C CYS A 46 4.37 15.66 -11.46
N PRO A 47 4.84 16.92 -11.56
CA PRO A 47 5.61 17.41 -12.71
C PRO A 47 6.97 16.70 -12.92
N HIS A 48 7.41 15.92 -11.92
CA HIS A 48 8.58 15.05 -12.02
C HIS A 48 8.27 13.62 -12.49
N LEU A 49 6.99 13.26 -12.64
CA LEU A 49 6.57 11.97 -13.20
C LEU A 49 6.74 12.00 -14.73
N THR A 50 7.47 11.04 -15.26
CA THR A 50 7.69 10.89 -16.71
C THR A 50 6.55 10.11 -17.36
N ASP A 51 6.51 10.09 -18.69
CA ASP A 51 5.55 9.27 -19.46
C ASP A 51 5.82 7.76 -19.37
N ARG A 52 6.95 7.38 -18.76
CA ARG A 52 7.26 5.99 -18.40
C ARG A 52 6.93 5.67 -16.95
N ASP A 53 6.14 6.52 -16.30
CA ASP A 53 5.69 6.40 -14.91
C ASP A 53 6.81 6.31 -13.86
N ARG A 54 7.96 6.93 -14.17
CA ARG A 54 9.11 7.05 -13.27
C ARG A 54 9.32 8.49 -12.82
N CYS A 55 9.67 8.70 -11.56
CA CYS A 55 10.10 10.00 -11.04
C CYS A 55 11.51 10.33 -11.55
N LYS A 56 11.66 11.42 -12.32
CA LYS A 56 12.94 11.82 -12.93
C LYS A 56 13.98 12.35 -11.93
N ILE A 57 13.56 12.68 -10.71
CA ILE A 57 14.42 13.22 -9.65
C ILE A 57 14.56 12.27 -8.44
N TYR A 58 14.14 11.01 -8.56
CA TYR A 58 14.01 10.10 -7.41
C TYR A 58 15.27 10.00 -6.54
N ARG A 59 16.46 10.07 -7.14
CA ARG A 59 17.75 10.01 -6.42
C ARG A 59 18.14 11.29 -5.69
N ASN A 60 17.44 12.40 -5.94
CA ASN A 60 17.78 13.74 -5.46
C ASN A 60 16.54 14.46 -4.89
N LEU A 61 15.58 13.71 -4.33
CA LEU A 61 14.28 14.26 -3.90
C LEU A 61 14.44 15.37 -2.84
N GLU A 62 15.23 15.15 -1.80
CA GLU A 62 15.53 16.19 -0.80
C GLU A 62 16.14 17.45 -1.42
N TRP A 63 17.13 17.32 -2.32
CA TRP A 63 17.75 18.47 -2.99
C TRP A 63 16.76 19.31 -3.81
N HIS A 64 15.72 18.67 -4.34
CA HIS A 64 14.63 19.32 -5.06
C HIS A 64 13.46 19.76 -4.16
N GLY A 65 13.55 19.57 -2.84
CA GLY A 65 12.53 19.95 -1.87
C GLY A 65 11.34 18.98 -1.78
N PHE A 66 11.59 17.67 -1.94
CA PHE A 66 10.58 16.59 -1.84
C PHE A 66 10.97 15.54 -0.79
N SER A 67 11.47 15.96 0.38
CA SER A 67 11.96 15.04 1.43
C SER A 67 10.86 14.12 1.98
N ALA A 68 9.59 14.50 1.92
CA ALA A 68 8.47 13.61 2.24
C ALA A 68 8.35 12.45 1.24
N CYS A 69 8.61 12.68 -0.06
CA CYS A 69 8.63 11.60 -1.07
C CYS A 69 9.81 10.64 -0.87
N GLU A 70 10.92 11.11 -0.31
CA GLU A 70 12.10 10.28 -0.05
C GLU A 70 11.88 9.32 1.12
N LYS A 71 11.23 9.81 2.19
CA LYS A 71 10.86 9.00 3.36
C LYS A 71 9.70 8.05 3.08
N PHE A 72 8.96 8.27 1.99
CA PHE A 72 7.77 7.52 1.66
C PHE A 72 8.12 6.15 1.06
N ASP A 73 7.53 5.09 1.62
CA ASP A 73 7.50 3.77 1.01
C ASP A 73 6.04 3.29 0.84
N CYS A 74 5.71 2.80 -0.35
CA CYS A 74 4.43 2.17 -0.64
C CYS A 74 4.34 0.70 -0.20
N LYS A 75 5.46 0.12 0.27
CA LYS A 75 5.60 -1.27 0.73
C LYS A 75 5.12 -2.28 -0.28
N GLY A 76 5.33 -1.98 -1.56
CA GLY A 76 4.95 -2.85 -2.66
C GLY A 76 3.52 -2.70 -3.20
N ALA A 77 2.70 -1.81 -2.61
CA ALA A 77 1.31 -1.65 -3.01
C ALA A 77 1.15 -1.15 -4.46
N GLY A 78 2.11 -0.34 -4.95
CA GLY A 78 2.06 0.22 -6.30
C GLY A 78 2.23 -0.83 -7.40
N GLN A 79 3.22 -1.72 -7.27
CA GLN A 79 3.37 -2.81 -8.24
C GLN A 79 2.25 -3.84 -8.10
N TYR A 80 1.76 -4.12 -6.89
CA TYR A 80 0.62 -5.03 -6.71
C TYR A 80 -0.62 -4.50 -7.45
N LEU A 81 -0.92 -3.21 -7.29
CA LEU A 81 -2.01 -2.55 -8.02
C LEU A 81 -1.87 -2.71 -9.54
N THR A 82 -0.65 -2.54 -10.05
CA THR A 82 -0.35 -2.57 -11.49
C THR A 82 -0.43 -3.97 -12.08
N GLN A 83 0.13 -4.96 -11.38
CA GLN A 83 0.28 -6.32 -11.91
C GLN A 83 -0.93 -7.21 -11.61
N VAL A 84 -1.62 -6.98 -10.50
CA VAL A 84 -2.68 -7.87 -10.00
C VAL A 84 -4.07 -7.24 -10.14
N VAL A 85 -4.26 -6.01 -9.66
CA VAL A 85 -5.60 -5.39 -9.64
C VAL A 85 -5.99 -4.86 -11.03
N TYR A 86 -5.04 -4.26 -11.74
CA TYR A 86 -5.26 -3.60 -13.04
C TYR A 86 -4.27 -4.05 -14.13
N PRO A 87 -4.16 -5.36 -14.41
CA PRO A 87 -3.21 -5.86 -15.42
C PRO A 87 -3.50 -5.23 -16.79
N GLY A 88 -2.49 -4.60 -17.38
CA GLY A 88 -2.56 -4.01 -18.73
C GLY A 88 -3.37 -2.71 -18.84
N LYS A 89 -3.78 -2.09 -17.71
CA LYS A 89 -4.53 -0.83 -17.69
C LYS A 89 -3.68 0.31 -17.13
N SER A 90 -3.98 1.56 -17.49
CA SER A 90 -3.28 2.75 -16.99
C SER A 90 -4.24 3.81 -16.46
N TRP A 91 -3.85 4.52 -15.40
CA TRP A 91 -4.60 5.69 -14.93
C TRP A 91 -4.69 6.82 -15.98
N ARG A 92 -3.90 6.73 -17.06
CA ARG A 92 -3.93 7.65 -18.21
C ARG A 92 -5.08 7.37 -19.17
N ASP A 93 -5.70 6.19 -19.10
CA ASP A 93 -6.72 5.76 -20.08
C ASP A 93 -7.98 6.63 -19.97
N THR A 94 -8.53 6.79 -18.76
CA THR A 94 -9.67 7.68 -18.51
C THR A 94 -9.60 8.36 -17.14
N PRO A 95 -10.22 9.53 -16.94
CA PRO A 95 -10.34 10.18 -15.63
C PRO A 95 -11.02 9.31 -14.57
N GLU A 96 -12.05 8.55 -14.94
CA GLU A 96 -12.79 7.66 -14.06
C GLU A 96 -11.89 6.52 -13.57
N GLN A 97 -11.09 5.94 -14.48
CA GLN A 97 -10.14 4.89 -14.15
C GLN A 97 -9.04 5.42 -13.21
N LYS A 98 -8.56 6.65 -13.42
CA LYS A 98 -7.60 7.31 -12.52
C LYS A 98 -8.15 7.40 -11.09
N ALA A 99 -9.40 7.84 -10.94
CA ALA A 99 -10.04 7.96 -9.63
C ALA A 99 -10.21 6.59 -8.96
N ALA A 100 -10.70 5.58 -9.70
CA ALA A 100 -10.86 4.22 -9.21
C ALA A 100 -9.52 3.59 -8.77
N MET A 101 -8.48 3.71 -9.60
CA MET A 101 -7.14 3.21 -9.29
C MET A 101 -6.52 3.89 -8.08
N ALA A 102 -6.70 5.20 -7.91
CA ALA A 102 -6.21 5.92 -6.73
C ALA A 102 -6.89 5.44 -5.44
N GLU A 103 -8.19 5.16 -5.50
CA GLU A 103 -8.95 4.60 -4.39
C GLU A 103 -8.55 3.15 -4.06
N SER A 104 -8.34 2.32 -5.08
CA SER A 104 -7.77 0.97 -4.92
C SER A 104 -6.37 1.02 -4.32
N TYR A 105 -5.52 1.96 -4.78
CA TYR A 105 -4.19 2.18 -4.24
C TYR A 105 -4.21 2.56 -2.74
N ARG A 106 -5.11 3.47 -2.34
CA ARG A 106 -5.27 3.86 -0.92
C ARG A 106 -5.60 2.65 -0.04
N ARG A 107 -6.50 1.76 -0.51
CA ARG A 107 -6.86 0.53 0.20
C ARG A 107 -5.70 -0.45 0.26
N LEU A 108 -5.02 -0.69 -0.87
CA LEU A 108 -3.86 -1.58 -0.92
C LEU A 108 -2.71 -1.09 -0.06
N ARG A 109 -2.45 0.22 -0.01
CA ARG A 109 -1.42 0.78 0.87
C ARG A 109 -1.70 0.40 2.33
N ARG A 110 -2.96 0.48 2.76
CA ARG A 110 -3.40 0.09 4.10
C ARG A 110 -3.32 -1.42 4.33
N VAL A 111 -3.65 -2.23 3.33
CA VAL A 111 -3.44 -3.69 3.37
C VAL A 111 -1.96 -4.02 3.59
N HIS A 112 -1.06 -3.42 2.80
CA HIS A 112 0.39 -3.67 2.89
C HIS A 112 0.99 -3.15 4.21
N ASP A 113 0.51 -2.02 4.75
CA ASP A 113 0.88 -1.60 6.10
C ASP A 113 0.52 -2.63 7.15
N LEU A 114 -0.71 -3.16 7.11
CA LEU A 114 -1.16 -4.15 8.08
C LEU A 114 -0.44 -5.49 7.89
N LEU A 115 -0.15 -5.92 6.66
CA LEU A 115 0.66 -7.10 6.39
C LEU A 115 2.03 -6.98 7.03
N GLU A 116 2.71 -5.84 6.88
CA GLU A 116 4.00 -5.60 7.52
C GLU A 116 3.87 -5.64 9.05
N ILE A 117 2.90 -4.93 9.63
CA ILE A 117 2.70 -4.87 11.08
C ILE A 117 2.42 -6.27 11.65
N PHE A 118 1.51 -7.05 11.05
CA PHE A 118 1.20 -8.40 11.52
C PHE A 118 2.34 -9.38 11.28
N THR A 119 3.17 -9.18 10.24
CA THR A 119 4.39 -9.97 10.03
C THR A 119 5.40 -9.68 11.14
N LEU A 120 5.63 -8.39 11.45
CA LEU A 120 6.54 -7.97 12.53
C LEU A 120 6.04 -8.38 13.92
N ALA A 121 4.72 -8.39 14.14
CA ALA A 121 4.12 -8.77 15.42
C ALA A 121 4.49 -10.19 15.87
N LYS A 122 4.96 -11.06 14.96
CA LYS A 122 5.52 -12.38 15.31
C LYS A 122 6.72 -12.31 16.26
N SER A 123 7.45 -11.20 16.31
CA SER A 123 8.56 -11.03 17.24
C SER A 123 8.15 -10.66 18.67
N LEU A 124 6.84 -10.45 18.92
CA LEU A 124 6.32 -10.18 20.25
C LEU A 124 6.05 -11.50 21.00
N PRO A 125 6.10 -11.52 22.34
CA PRO A 125 5.68 -12.67 23.15
C PRO A 125 4.14 -12.77 23.20
N LEU A 126 3.56 -13.13 22.06
CA LEU A 126 2.13 -13.37 21.91
C LEU A 126 1.74 -14.65 22.65
N ASP A 127 0.59 -14.63 23.34
CA ASP A 127 -0.03 -15.86 23.83
C ASP A 127 -0.72 -16.61 22.68
N ALA A 128 -1.27 -17.79 22.95
CA ALA A 128 -1.88 -18.65 21.94
C ALA A 128 -3.07 -17.97 21.22
N ASP A 129 -3.89 -17.21 21.95
CA ASP A 129 -5.07 -16.54 21.39
C ASP A 129 -4.65 -15.36 20.49
N GLN A 130 -3.63 -14.61 20.90
CA GLN A 130 -3.06 -13.53 20.10
C GLN A 130 -2.34 -14.04 18.86
N GLU A 131 -1.63 -15.17 18.97
CA GLU A 131 -1.00 -15.83 17.82
C GLU A 131 -2.06 -16.26 16.79
N ALA A 132 -3.14 -16.91 17.25
CA ALA A 132 -4.25 -17.29 16.40
C ALA A 132 -4.91 -16.07 15.74
N ALA A 133 -5.12 -14.99 16.49
CA ALA A 133 -5.66 -13.74 15.96
C ALA A 133 -4.73 -13.08 14.92
N ARG A 134 -3.40 -13.15 15.13
CA ARG A 134 -2.39 -12.67 14.16
C ARG A 134 -2.48 -13.44 12.84
N GLN A 135 -2.60 -14.77 12.92
CA GLN A 135 -2.69 -15.62 11.73
C GLN A 135 -4.01 -15.39 10.98
N ALA A 136 -5.14 -15.32 11.68
CA ALA A 136 -6.43 -14.98 11.07
C ALA A 136 -6.41 -13.60 10.40
N ALA A 137 -5.76 -12.61 11.02
CA ALA A 137 -5.56 -11.30 10.43
C ALA A 137 -4.76 -11.35 9.13
N LEU A 138 -3.64 -12.07 9.09
CA LEU A 138 -2.86 -12.28 7.87
C LEU A 138 -3.69 -12.95 6.77
N SER A 139 -4.44 -14.00 7.08
CA SER A 139 -5.29 -14.68 6.09
C SER A 139 -6.35 -13.73 5.50
N SER A 140 -6.92 -12.83 6.31
CA SER A 140 -7.89 -11.83 5.82
C SER A 140 -7.28 -10.75 4.90
N LEU A 141 -5.95 -10.59 4.93
CA LEU A 141 -5.21 -9.62 4.12
C LEU A 141 -4.65 -10.22 2.83
N ILE A 142 -4.71 -11.55 2.69
CA ILE A 142 -4.10 -12.32 1.59
C ILE A 142 -5.16 -13.26 1.00
N PRO A 143 -6.15 -12.73 0.27
CA PRO A 143 -7.15 -13.56 -0.40
C PRO A 143 -6.48 -14.54 -1.39
N GLU A 144 -7.03 -15.75 -1.50
CA GLU A 144 -6.51 -16.82 -2.37
C GLU A 144 -6.53 -16.48 -3.85
N GLU A 145 -7.44 -15.59 -4.29
CA GLU A 145 -7.52 -15.11 -5.67
C GLU A 145 -6.74 -13.80 -5.89
N GLY A 146 -6.14 -13.26 -4.83
CA GLY A 146 -5.59 -11.91 -4.83
C GLY A 146 -6.67 -10.82 -4.71
N TRP A 147 -6.22 -9.57 -4.62
CA TRP A 147 -7.12 -8.43 -4.54
C TRP A 147 -7.61 -8.01 -5.92
N SER A 148 -8.90 -7.72 -6.01
CA SER A 148 -9.56 -6.98 -7.08
C SER A 148 -10.09 -5.63 -6.56
N GLU A 149 -10.39 -4.69 -7.46
CA GLU A 149 -11.03 -3.41 -7.09
C GLU A 149 -12.28 -3.62 -6.22
N GLU A 150 -13.16 -4.54 -6.66
CA GLU A 150 -14.42 -4.83 -5.97
C GLU A 150 -14.20 -5.48 -4.60
N SER A 151 -13.28 -6.44 -4.48
CA SER A 151 -12.97 -7.07 -3.18
C SER A 151 -12.33 -6.10 -2.18
N LEU A 152 -11.47 -5.18 -2.65
CA LEU A 152 -10.89 -4.12 -1.82
C LEU A 152 -11.98 -3.18 -1.30
N LYS A 153 -12.86 -2.73 -2.21
CA LYS A 153 -13.99 -1.85 -1.89
C LYS A 153 -14.91 -2.49 -0.87
N ARG A 154 -15.31 -3.74 -1.10
CA ARG A 154 -16.17 -4.51 -0.20
C ARG A 154 -15.53 -4.72 1.17
N SER A 155 -14.27 -5.14 1.21
CA SER A 155 -13.57 -5.39 2.48
C SER A 155 -13.45 -4.14 3.34
N GLU A 156 -13.20 -2.98 2.73
CA GLU A 156 -13.23 -1.71 3.44
C GLU A 156 -14.64 -1.37 3.95
N ALA A 157 -15.66 -1.49 3.11
CA ALA A 157 -17.06 -1.22 3.48
C ALA A 157 -17.53 -2.13 4.62
N ASP A 158 -17.10 -3.38 4.61
CA ASP A 158 -17.38 -4.36 5.67
C ASP A 158 -16.59 -4.06 6.95
N GLY A 159 -15.68 -3.08 6.97
CA GLY A 159 -14.96 -2.66 8.16
C GLY A 159 -13.70 -3.48 8.48
N LEU A 160 -13.11 -4.16 7.49
CA LEU A 160 -11.90 -4.99 7.67
C LEU A 160 -10.82 -4.25 8.47
N PHE A 161 -10.48 -3.03 8.06
CA PHE A 161 -9.38 -2.29 8.67
C PHE A 161 -9.66 -1.89 10.12
N GLY A 162 -10.91 -1.61 10.48
CA GLY A 162 -11.30 -1.31 11.86
C GLY A 162 -11.16 -2.54 12.75
N ARG A 163 -11.64 -3.71 12.28
CA ARG A 163 -11.47 -4.98 13.00
C ARG A 163 -10.00 -5.32 13.24
N LEU A 164 -9.15 -5.15 12.23
CA LEU A 164 -7.72 -5.45 12.34
C LEU A 164 -7.00 -4.50 13.30
N GLN A 165 -7.41 -3.23 13.39
CA GLN A 165 -6.91 -2.31 14.42
C GLN A 165 -7.30 -2.76 15.83
N THR A 166 -8.53 -3.26 16.02
CA THR A 166 -8.96 -3.85 17.30
C THR A 166 -8.11 -5.06 17.67
N VAL A 167 -7.78 -5.94 16.71
CA VAL A 167 -6.87 -7.07 16.95
C VAL A 167 -5.49 -6.57 17.38
N LEU A 168 -4.88 -5.61 16.68
CA LEU A 168 -3.58 -5.05 17.06
C LEU A 168 -3.58 -4.43 18.46
N ALA A 169 -4.69 -3.83 18.89
CA ALA A 169 -4.80 -3.26 20.24
C ALA A 169 -4.67 -4.33 21.33
N THR A 170 -5.10 -5.57 21.08
CA THR A 170 -4.94 -6.69 22.02
C THR A 170 -3.48 -7.05 22.28
N PHE A 171 -2.58 -6.78 21.32
CA PHE A 171 -1.16 -7.13 21.43
C PHE A 171 -0.38 -6.19 22.37
N ARG A 172 -0.98 -5.09 22.83
CA ARG A 172 -0.32 -4.15 23.77
C ARG A 172 0.11 -4.84 25.06
N SER A 173 -0.67 -5.80 25.54
CA SER A 173 -0.34 -6.58 26.74
C SER A 173 0.86 -7.52 26.54
N ALA A 174 1.24 -7.82 25.29
CA ALA A 174 2.38 -8.70 25.00
C ALA A 174 3.69 -8.09 25.53
N TYR A 175 3.86 -6.76 25.48
CA TYR A 175 5.07 -6.12 26.02
C TYR A 175 5.25 -6.34 27.53
N ALA A 176 4.17 -6.51 28.28
CA ALA A 176 4.22 -6.76 29.71
C ALA A 176 4.65 -8.20 30.07
N ARG A 177 4.72 -9.11 29.10
CA ARG A 177 5.17 -10.51 29.27
C ARG A 177 6.64 -10.72 28.92
N LYS A 178 7.40 -9.64 28.77
CA LYS A 178 8.85 -9.73 28.62
C LYS A 178 9.43 -10.27 29.95
N PRO A 179 10.18 -11.39 29.93
CA PRO A 179 10.79 -11.95 31.14
C PRO A 179 11.82 -10.98 31.76
#